data_AF-A0A9Q1GCS7-F1
#
_entry.id   AF-A0A9Q1GCS7-F1
#
_cell.length_a   1.000
_cell.length_b   1.000
_cell.length_c   1.000
_cell.angle_alpha   90.00
_cell.angle_beta   90.00
_cell.angle_gamma   90.00
#
_symmetry.space_group_name_H-M   'P 1'
#
loop_
_entity.id
_entity.type
_entity.pdbx_description
1 polymer ?
#
loop_
_entity_poly.entity_id
_entity_poly.type
_entity_poly.pdbx_seq_one_letter_code
_entity_poly.pdbx_strand_id
1 'polypeptide(L)'
;PPKEPTVTCRSNTYPKGFYCSWHLQDPTYIPTDFDVHVKHNQKSLEVQKDAVHKNRCHVKFPELFSSFKYRVNVTAVNTLGNASSAITFDDFAIVKPDPPEKVVSTPIPNNVRRLEVTWNSPSTWPDVENFPLKYFLRYRPLIRDQWQHVELSDSTSHTITDAYAGKEYIIQVAAKDTEIGTWSEWSVAVHATPWMEEPKQVISTTEAEDIVETTPSPAPPSPKPRLGISAGGCSALLWSTPLLLASVLLSLIW
;
A
#
# COMPACT_ATOMS: atom_id res chain seq x y z
N PRO A 1 -34.93 -4.29 -20.30
CA PRO A 1 -34.85 -5.47 -19.39
C PRO A 1 -33.45 -5.53 -18.76
N PRO A 2 -33.27 -6.14 -17.58
CA PRO A 2 -31.95 -6.33 -17.01
C PRO A 2 -31.14 -7.32 -17.86
N LYS A 3 -29.82 -7.16 -17.89
CA LYS A 3 -28.88 -8.18 -18.40
C LYS A 3 -28.43 -9.09 -17.26
N GLU A 4 -27.73 -10.17 -17.60
CA GLU A 4 -27.18 -11.10 -16.61
C GLU A 4 -26.23 -10.37 -15.63
N PRO A 5 -26.44 -10.50 -14.32
CA PRO A 5 -25.55 -9.89 -13.33
C PRO A 5 -24.19 -10.59 -13.30
N THR A 6 -23.13 -9.82 -13.07
CA THR A 6 -21.81 -10.38 -12.75
C THR A 6 -21.77 -10.74 -11.28
N VAL A 7 -21.53 -12.02 -10.98
CA VAL A 7 -21.53 -12.56 -9.62
C VAL A 7 -20.13 -12.97 -9.22
N THR A 8 -19.70 -12.57 -8.02
CA THR A 8 -18.41 -12.94 -7.42
C THR A 8 -18.60 -13.39 -5.99
N CYS A 9 -17.98 -14.50 -5.60
CA CYS A 9 -17.99 -14.97 -4.21
C CYS A 9 -16.58 -15.01 -3.63
N ARG A 10 -16.48 -14.77 -2.32
CA ARG A 10 -15.22 -14.74 -1.58
C ARG A 10 -15.43 -15.17 -0.13
N SER A 11 -14.47 -15.89 0.41
CA SER A 11 -14.39 -16.22 1.83
C SER A 11 -13.17 -15.53 2.47
N ASN A 12 -13.44 -14.50 3.27
CA ASN A 12 -12.47 -13.84 4.15
C ASN A 12 -12.61 -14.26 5.63
N THR A 13 -13.56 -15.15 5.92
CA THR A 13 -13.90 -15.64 7.27
C THR A 13 -13.84 -17.16 7.36
N TYR A 14 -13.12 -17.82 6.44
CA TYR A 14 -12.96 -19.28 6.43
C TYR A 14 -12.47 -19.77 7.81
N PRO A 15 -13.01 -20.88 8.34
CA PRO A 15 -14.00 -21.79 7.76
C PRO A 15 -15.48 -21.43 8.07
N LYS A 16 -15.78 -20.22 8.55
CA LYS A 16 -17.15 -19.89 9.02
C LYS A 16 -18.16 -19.71 7.89
N GLY A 17 -17.77 -19.06 6.80
CA GLY A 17 -18.68 -18.80 5.70
C GLY A 17 -18.03 -18.01 4.57
N PHE A 18 -18.84 -17.65 3.60
CA PHE A 18 -18.46 -16.81 2.47
C PHE A 18 -19.55 -15.78 2.19
N TYR A 19 -19.18 -14.76 1.43
CA TYR A 19 -20.14 -13.82 0.88
C TYR A 19 -20.09 -13.83 -0.63
N CYS A 20 -21.20 -13.46 -1.25
CA CYS A 20 -21.28 -13.20 -2.68
C CYS A 20 -21.76 -11.78 -2.90
N SER A 21 -21.22 -11.13 -3.92
CA SER A 21 -21.64 -9.82 -4.38
C SER A 21 -21.95 -9.85 -5.87
N TRP A 22 -22.82 -8.96 -6.30
CA TRP A 22 -23.22 -8.88 -7.70
C TRP A 22 -23.45 -7.44 -8.16
N HIS A 23 -23.31 -7.22 -9.45
CA HIS A 23 -23.63 -5.95 -10.10
C HIS A 23 -24.05 -6.18 -11.56
N LEU A 24 -24.81 -5.23 -12.10
CA LEU A 24 -25.08 -5.18 -13.53
C LEU A 24 -23.96 -4.38 -14.20
N GLN A 25 -23.36 -4.92 -15.26
CA GLN A 25 -22.35 -4.19 -16.03
C GLN A 25 -22.98 -2.96 -16.71
N ASP A 26 -24.18 -3.14 -17.26
CA ASP A 26 -24.98 -2.08 -17.86
C ASP A 26 -26.12 -1.70 -16.90
N PRO A 27 -26.17 -0.47 -16.36
CA PRO A 27 -27.25 -0.03 -15.50
C PRO A 27 -28.58 0.05 -16.27
N THR A 28 -29.66 -0.34 -15.61
CA THR A 28 -31.02 -0.32 -16.18
C THR A 28 -31.72 1.03 -15.99
N TYR A 29 -31.21 1.90 -15.11
CA TYR A 29 -31.80 3.19 -14.70
C TYR A 29 -33.25 3.11 -14.20
N ILE A 30 -33.72 1.91 -13.82
CA ILE A 30 -35.02 1.64 -13.21
C ILE A 30 -34.82 0.75 -11.98
N PRO A 31 -35.71 0.82 -10.97
CA PRO A 31 -35.64 -0.04 -9.79
C PRO A 31 -35.51 -1.51 -10.21
N THR A 32 -34.43 -2.15 -9.77
CA THR A 32 -34.11 -3.54 -10.09
C THR A 32 -33.77 -4.26 -8.79
N ASP A 33 -34.55 -5.30 -8.49
CA ASP A 33 -34.37 -6.16 -7.33
C ASP A 33 -33.55 -7.40 -7.69
N PHE A 34 -33.01 -8.06 -6.68
CA PHE A 34 -32.19 -9.26 -6.85
C PHE A 34 -32.63 -10.40 -5.93
N ASP A 35 -32.87 -11.55 -6.54
CA ASP A 35 -33.14 -12.81 -5.87
C ASP A 35 -31.89 -13.69 -5.91
N VAL A 36 -31.54 -14.30 -4.77
CA VAL A 36 -30.33 -15.10 -4.62
C VAL A 36 -30.67 -16.47 -4.06
N HIS A 37 -30.21 -17.51 -4.74
CA HIS A 37 -30.35 -18.89 -4.31
C HIS A 37 -29.00 -19.58 -4.29
N VAL A 38 -28.67 -20.19 -3.15
CA VAL A 38 -27.43 -20.94 -2.96
C VAL A 38 -27.77 -22.39 -2.69
N LYS A 39 -27.08 -23.29 -3.41
CA LYS A 39 -27.22 -24.74 -3.25
C LYS A 39 -25.87 -25.39 -3.02
N HIS A 40 -25.87 -26.43 -2.21
CA HIS A 40 -24.73 -27.30 -1.97
C HIS A 40 -25.23 -28.72 -1.73
N ASN A 41 -24.66 -29.71 -2.41
CA ASN A 41 -25.11 -31.12 -2.37
C ASN A 41 -26.65 -31.25 -2.55
N GLN A 42 -27.20 -30.62 -3.60
CA GLN A 42 -28.64 -30.56 -3.91
C GLN A 42 -29.54 -29.91 -2.84
N LYS A 43 -29.01 -29.49 -1.69
CA LYS A 43 -29.73 -28.78 -0.62
C LYS A 43 -29.64 -27.27 -0.82
N SER A 44 -30.74 -26.57 -0.62
CA SER A 44 -30.76 -25.11 -0.55
C SER A 44 -30.16 -24.66 0.78
N LEU A 45 -29.28 -23.66 0.75
CA LEU A 45 -28.68 -23.07 1.94
C LEU A 45 -29.40 -21.78 2.33
N GLU A 46 -29.33 -21.43 3.62
CA GLU A 46 -29.82 -20.16 4.12
C GLU A 46 -28.92 -19.02 3.63
N VAL A 47 -29.53 -17.96 3.09
CA VAL A 47 -28.85 -16.79 2.55
C VAL A 47 -29.22 -15.57 3.38
N GLN A 48 -28.22 -14.97 4.02
CA GLN A 48 -28.41 -13.78 4.85
C GLN A 48 -28.04 -12.55 4.01
N LYS A 49 -29.01 -11.68 3.72
CA LYS A 49 -28.75 -10.41 3.00
C LYS A 49 -27.91 -9.49 3.88
N ASP A 50 -26.92 -8.83 3.29
CA ASP A 50 -26.08 -7.87 3.99
C ASP A 50 -26.88 -6.59 4.29
N ALA A 51 -26.84 -6.12 5.55
CA ALA A 51 -27.62 -4.97 5.99
C ALA A 51 -27.09 -3.64 5.42
N VAL A 52 -25.82 -3.57 5.08
CA VAL A 52 -25.14 -2.36 4.61
C VAL A 52 -25.01 -2.38 3.09
N HIS A 53 -24.62 -3.52 2.51
CA HIS A 53 -24.36 -3.70 1.10
C HIS A 53 -25.51 -4.43 0.41
N LYS A 54 -26.45 -3.69 -0.20
CA LYS A 54 -27.67 -4.26 -0.80
C LYS A 54 -27.44 -5.40 -1.81
N ASN A 55 -26.32 -5.36 -2.55
CA ASN A 55 -25.96 -6.38 -3.53
C ASN A 55 -24.91 -7.37 -2.98
N ARG A 56 -25.07 -7.76 -1.71
CA ARG A 56 -24.22 -8.74 -1.05
C ARG A 56 -25.06 -9.64 -0.14
N CYS A 57 -24.67 -10.89 -0.06
CA CYS A 57 -25.22 -11.85 0.89
C CYS A 57 -24.12 -12.68 1.54
N HIS A 58 -24.42 -13.26 2.69
CA HIS A 58 -23.56 -14.15 3.48
C HIS A 58 -24.19 -15.53 3.60
N VAL A 59 -23.34 -16.56 3.54
CA VAL A 59 -23.73 -17.97 3.64
C VAL A 59 -22.71 -18.68 4.53
N LYS A 60 -23.18 -19.49 5.47
CA LYS A 60 -22.30 -20.33 6.31
C LYS A 60 -21.88 -21.58 5.55
N PHE A 61 -20.66 -22.07 5.82
CA PHE A 61 -20.26 -23.38 5.34
C PHE A 61 -20.94 -24.47 6.18
N PRO A 62 -21.84 -25.31 5.61
CA PRO A 62 -22.46 -26.41 6.35
C PRO A 62 -21.50 -27.58 6.59
N GLU A 63 -20.53 -27.74 5.69
CA GLU A 63 -19.52 -28.79 5.67
C GLU A 63 -18.25 -28.19 5.04
N LEU A 64 -17.08 -28.57 5.55
CA LEU A 64 -15.78 -28.16 5.01
C LEU A 64 -15.19 -29.31 4.21
N PHE A 65 -14.39 -28.98 3.18
CA PHE A 65 -13.71 -29.98 2.35
C PHE A 65 -14.66 -30.94 1.63
N SER A 66 -15.90 -30.50 1.38
CA SER A 66 -16.90 -31.29 0.67
C SER A 66 -16.51 -31.43 -0.80
N SER A 67 -16.72 -32.61 -1.38
CA SER A 67 -16.51 -32.83 -2.82
C SER A 67 -17.62 -32.23 -3.68
N PHE A 68 -18.70 -31.74 -3.06
CA PHE A 68 -19.81 -31.08 -3.75
C PHE A 68 -19.54 -29.59 -3.94
N LYS A 69 -19.77 -29.11 -5.16
CA LYS A 69 -19.61 -27.69 -5.46
C LYS A 69 -20.78 -26.87 -4.92
N TYR A 70 -20.48 -25.65 -4.49
CA TYR A 70 -21.49 -24.62 -4.25
C TYR A 70 -21.97 -24.09 -5.58
N ARG A 71 -23.28 -23.87 -5.71
CA ARG A 71 -23.90 -23.19 -6.85
C ARG A 71 -24.68 -21.99 -6.35
N VAL A 72 -24.29 -20.80 -6.82
CA VAL A 72 -24.95 -19.53 -6.49
C VAL A 72 -25.63 -19.03 -7.75
N ASN A 73 -26.96 -18.83 -7.67
CA ASN A 73 -27.75 -18.22 -8.73
C ASN A 73 -28.26 -16.85 -8.25
N VAL A 74 -28.03 -15.82 -9.05
CA VAL A 74 -28.52 -14.46 -8.83
C VAL A 74 -29.42 -14.08 -10.00
N THR A 75 -30.66 -13.68 -9.71
CA THR A 75 -31.62 -13.21 -10.70
C THR A 75 -31.92 -11.74 -10.48
N ALA A 76 -31.66 -10.92 -11.48
CA ALA A 76 -32.04 -9.51 -11.52
C ALA A 76 -33.47 -9.39 -12.08
N VAL A 77 -34.34 -8.64 -11.41
CA VAL A 77 -35.76 -8.50 -11.76
C VAL A 77 -36.15 -7.03 -11.79
N ASN A 78 -36.78 -6.57 -12.87
CA ASN A 78 -37.43 -5.27 -12.92
C ASN A 78 -38.72 -5.32 -13.77
N THR A 79 -39.37 -4.18 -13.94
CA THR A 79 -40.64 -4.07 -14.67
C THR A 79 -40.57 -4.47 -16.14
N LEU A 80 -39.38 -4.54 -16.74
CA LEU A 80 -39.15 -4.92 -18.13
C LEU A 80 -38.77 -6.40 -18.30
N GLY A 81 -38.59 -7.16 -17.22
CA GLY A 81 -38.26 -8.59 -17.26
C GLY A 81 -37.21 -9.00 -16.22
N ASN A 82 -36.62 -10.18 -16.43
CA ASN A 82 -35.60 -10.74 -15.56
C ASN A 82 -34.41 -11.31 -16.36
N ALA A 83 -33.28 -11.46 -15.68
CA ALA A 83 -32.09 -12.14 -16.20
C ALA A 83 -31.33 -12.77 -15.03
N SER A 84 -30.75 -13.95 -15.24
CA SER A 84 -30.09 -14.71 -14.16
C SER A 84 -28.69 -15.13 -14.55
N SER A 85 -27.78 -15.14 -13.58
CA SER A 85 -26.43 -15.68 -13.72
C SER A 85 -26.18 -16.70 -12.62
N ALA A 86 -25.41 -17.74 -12.93
CA ALA A 86 -25.04 -18.76 -11.96
C ALA A 86 -23.55 -19.07 -12.02
N ILE A 87 -22.91 -19.10 -10.85
CA ILE A 87 -21.52 -19.53 -10.70
C ILE A 87 -21.44 -20.78 -9.82
N THR A 88 -20.43 -21.59 -10.06
CA THR A 88 -20.19 -22.84 -9.32
C THR A 88 -18.73 -22.89 -8.90
N PHE A 89 -18.46 -23.25 -7.65
CA PHE A 89 -17.10 -23.26 -7.10
C PHE A 89 -16.95 -24.27 -5.96
N ASP A 90 -15.70 -24.65 -5.70
CA ASP A 90 -15.29 -25.38 -4.52
C ASP A 90 -14.96 -24.39 -3.39
N ASP A 91 -15.15 -24.77 -2.13
CA ASP A 91 -14.96 -23.90 -0.96
C ASP A 91 -13.54 -23.30 -0.90
N PHE A 92 -12.52 -24.13 -1.10
CA PHE A 92 -11.11 -23.73 -1.09
C PHE A 92 -10.73 -22.72 -2.17
N ALA A 93 -11.47 -22.66 -3.28
CA ALA A 93 -11.12 -21.82 -4.43
C ALA A 93 -11.48 -20.34 -4.20
N ILE A 94 -12.46 -20.06 -3.34
CA ILE A 94 -12.92 -18.69 -3.05
C ILE A 94 -12.30 -18.09 -1.80
N VAL A 95 -11.43 -18.85 -1.12
CA VAL A 95 -10.71 -18.37 0.07
C VAL A 95 -9.76 -17.25 -0.31
N LYS A 96 -9.93 -16.09 0.32
CA LYS A 96 -9.08 -14.92 0.18
C LYS A 96 -9.21 -14.09 1.46
N PRO A 97 -8.25 -14.20 2.41
CA PRO A 97 -8.24 -13.41 3.65
C PRO A 97 -8.27 -11.91 3.35
N ASP A 98 -8.60 -11.09 4.35
CA ASP A 98 -8.36 -9.65 4.25
C ASP A 98 -6.86 -9.31 4.43
N PRO A 99 -6.41 -8.10 4.06
CA PRO A 99 -5.02 -7.71 4.28
C PRO A 99 -4.66 -7.73 5.78
N PRO A 100 -3.40 -8.02 6.15
CA PRO A 100 -2.91 -7.87 7.52
C PRO A 100 -3.22 -6.49 8.10
N GLU A 101 -3.53 -6.47 9.39
CA GLU A 101 -3.89 -5.25 10.12
C GLU A 101 -2.71 -4.73 10.92
N LYS A 102 -2.77 -3.45 11.32
CA LYS A 102 -1.78 -2.82 12.23
C LYS A 102 -0.33 -3.07 11.81
N VAL A 103 -0.04 -2.98 10.52
CA VAL A 103 1.33 -3.05 10.03
C VAL A 103 2.09 -1.85 10.59
N VAL A 104 3.24 -2.10 11.20
CA VAL A 104 4.13 -1.08 11.76
C VAL A 104 5.55 -1.43 11.37
N SER A 105 6.37 -0.41 11.09
CA SER A 105 7.80 -0.60 10.95
C SER A 105 8.57 0.42 11.77
N THR A 106 9.52 -0.08 12.56
CA THR A 106 10.33 0.71 13.50
C THR A 106 11.83 0.53 13.22
N PRO A 107 12.63 1.60 13.36
CA PRO A 107 14.08 1.47 13.31
C PRO A 107 14.61 0.70 14.52
N ILE A 108 15.59 -0.18 14.28
CA ILE A 108 16.30 -0.85 15.38
C ILE A 108 17.41 0.09 15.89
N PRO A 109 17.41 0.48 17.18
CA PRO A 109 18.41 1.39 17.74
C PRO A 109 19.85 0.93 17.47
N ASN A 110 20.73 1.90 17.18
CA ASN A 110 22.14 1.67 16.84
C ASN A 110 22.35 0.77 15.60
N ASN A 111 21.35 0.61 14.73
CA ASN A 111 21.47 -0.17 13.51
C ASN A 111 20.95 0.56 12.27
N VAL A 112 21.87 1.15 11.51
CA VAL A 112 21.56 1.97 10.34
C VAL A 112 21.05 1.19 9.12
N ARG A 113 20.96 -0.15 9.20
CA ARG A 113 20.50 -1.02 8.10
C ARG A 113 19.36 -1.94 8.47
N ARG A 114 18.75 -1.76 9.65
CA ARG A 114 17.67 -2.62 10.12
C ARG A 114 16.38 -1.89 10.38
N LEU A 115 15.29 -2.53 9.97
CA LEU A 115 13.92 -2.17 10.29
C LEU A 115 13.23 -3.41 10.83
N GLU A 116 12.61 -3.28 11.99
CA GLU A 116 11.66 -4.27 12.47
C GLU A 116 10.30 -3.97 11.85
N VAL A 117 9.63 -4.99 11.34
CA VAL A 117 8.28 -4.91 10.78
C VAL A 117 7.40 -5.87 11.56
N THR A 118 6.26 -5.40 12.03
CA THR A 118 5.28 -6.21 12.77
C THR A 118 3.88 -5.96 12.19
N TRP A 119 3.01 -6.95 12.31
CA TRP A 119 1.61 -6.86 11.86
C TRP A 119 0.72 -7.79 12.68
N ASN A 120 -0.59 -7.65 12.53
CA ASN A 120 -1.58 -8.56 13.06
C ASN A 120 -2.23 -9.36 11.92
N SER A 121 -2.61 -10.60 12.22
CA SER A 121 -3.54 -11.35 11.37
C SER A 121 -4.85 -10.56 11.18
N PRO A 122 -5.51 -10.68 10.02
CA PRO A 122 -6.79 -10.01 9.78
C PRO A 122 -7.83 -10.42 10.83
N SER A 123 -8.53 -9.46 11.43
CA SER A 123 -9.53 -9.74 12.47
C SER A 123 -10.73 -10.55 11.96
N THR A 124 -10.95 -10.55 10.65
CA THR A 124 -11.97 -11.36 9.98
C THR A 124 -11.60 -12.85 9.91
N TRP A 125 -10.32 -13.20 10.06
CA TRP A 125 -9.84 -14.57 10.01
C TRP A 125 -9.92 -15.20 11.41
N PRO A 126 -10.90 -16.08 11.67
CA PRO A 126 -11.32 -16.39 13.03
C PRO A 126 -10.51 -17.50 13.71
N ASP A 127 -9.77 -18.30 12.95
CA ASP A 127 -9.19 -19.56 13.44
C ASP A 127 -7.80 -19.78 12.83
N VAL A 128 -6.83 -18.97 13.27
CA VAL A 128 -5.43 -19.05 12.80
C VAL A 128 -4.74 -20.34 13.27
N GLU A 129 -5.20 -20.95 14.36
CA GLU A 129 -4.60 -22.18 14.91
C GLU A 129 -4.86 -23.38 13.99
N ASN A 130 -6.09 -23.53 13.49
CA ASN A 130 -6.43 -24.63 12.57
C ASN A 130 -6.22 -24.27 11.09
N PHE A 131 -6.28 -22.97 10.75
CA PHE A 131 -6.10 -22.46 9.38
C PHE A 131 -5.01 -21.39 9.38
N PRO A 132 -3.73 -21.80 9.49
CA PRO A 132 -2.63 -20.86 9.62
C PRO A 132 -2.46 -20.02 8.35
N LEU A 133 -2.05 -18.78 8.58
CA LEU A 133 -1.75 -17.85 7.50
C LEU A 133 -0.25 -17.81 7.24
N LYS A 134 0.09 -17.67 5.96
CA LYS A 134 1.38 -17.18 5.52
C LYS A 134 1.25 -15.75 4.99
N TYR A 135 2.36 -15.05 5.04
CA TYR A 135 2.47 -13.65 4.73
C TYR A 135 3.48 -13.42 3.62
N PHE A 136 3.19 -12.47 2.75
CA PHE A 136 4.12 -11.98 1.76
C PHE A 136 4.44 -10.55 2.09
N LEU A 137 5.66 -10.30 2.53
CA LEU A 137 6.20 -8.97 2.79
C LEU A 137 6.83 -8.46 1.51
N ARG A 138 6.52 -7.22 1.13
CA ARG A 138 7.29 -6.48 0.13
C ARG A 138 7.79 -5.16 0.68
N TYR A 139 9.02 -4.82 0.32
CA TYR A 139 9.62 -3.54 0.69
C TYR A 139 10.53 -3.02 -0.41
N ARG A 140 10.62 -1.70 -0.51
CA ARG A 140 11.59 -1.02 -1.38
C ARG A 140 11.95 0.35 -0.80
N PRO A 141 13.18 0.83 -1.00
CA PRO A 141 13.50 2.21 -0.69
C PRO A 141 12.83 3.15 -1.70
N LEU A 142 12.47 4.38 -1.30
CA LEU A 142 11.88 5.36 -2.22
C LEU A 142 12.80 5.75 -3.39
N ILE A 143 14.10 5.55 -3.24
CA ILE A 143 15.10 5.82 -4.28
C ILE A 143 15.14 4.75 -5.39
N ARG A 144 14.37 3.65 -5.28
CA ARG A 144 14.33 2.58 -6.28
C ARG A 144 12.90 2.04 -6.45
N ASP A 145 12.56 1.64 -7.66
CA ASP A 145 11.24 1.07 -7.96
C ASP A 145 11.17 -0.46 -7.88
N GLN A 146 12.32 -1.11 -7.63
CA GLN A 146 12.39 -2.56 -7.49
C GLN A 146 11.95 -3.01 -6.09
N TRP A 147 10.91 -3.86 -6.05
CA TRP A 147 10.43 -4.50 -4.83
C TRP A 147 11.29 -5.70 -4.45
N GLN A 148 11.62 -5.77 -3.16
CA GLN A 148 12.09 -6.98 -2.50
C GLN A 148 10.92 -7.72 -1.88
N HIS A 149 11.03 -9.03 -1.78
CA HIS A 149 9.94 -9.90 -1.37
C HIS A 149 10.44 -10.95 -0.38
N VAL A 150 9.64 -11.22 0.66
CA VAL A 150 9.91 -12.27 1.66
C VAL A 150 8.60 -12.97 1.97
N GLU A 151 8.58 -14.30 1.80
CA GLU A 151 7.45 -15.14 2.21
C GLU A 151 7.73 -15.69 3.62
N LEU A 152 6.74 -15.58 4.50
CA LEU A 152 6.83 -15.91 5.91
C LEU A 152 5.65 -16.78 6.30
N SER A 153 5.88 -17.95 6.86
CA SER A 153 4.82 -18.83 7.37
C SER A 153 4.71 -18.68 8.88
N ASP A 154 3.48 -18.56 9.39
CA ASP A 154 3.21 -18.56 10.84
C ASP A 154 4.05 -17.57 11.66
N SER A 155 4.28 -16.38 11.08
CA SER A 155 5.04 -15.31 11.71
C SER A 155 4.39 -13.97 11.43
N THR A 156 4.29 -13.14 12.46
CA THR A 156 3.68 -11.81 12.42
C THR A 156 4.72 -10.68 12.52
N SER A 157 6.00 -11.02 12.34
CA SER A 157 7.09 -10.05 12.34
C SER A 157 8.24 -10.46 11.43
N HIS A 158 9.00 -9.48 10.99
CA HIS A 158 10.21 -9.69 10.21
C HIS A 158 11.20 -8.55 10.43
N THR A 159 12.49 -8.87 10.48
CA THR A 159 13.55 -7.86 10.49
C THR A 159 14.17 -7.74 9.10
N ILE A 160 13.97 -6.61 8.45
CA ILE A 160 14.70 -6.24 7.23
C ILE A 160 16.15 -5.95 7.66
N THR A 161 17.13 -6.56 6.98
CA THR A 161 18.56 -6.49 7.38
C THR A 161 19.48 -5.80 6.38
N ASP A 162 18.95 -5.48 5.20
CA ASP A 162 19.66 -4.92 4.06
C ASP A 162 19.19 -3.51 3.72
N ALA A 163 18.59 -2.80 4.69
CA ALA A 163 18.08 -1.46 4.45
C ALA A 163 19.22 -0.45 4.17
N TYR A 164 18.98 0.49 3.27
CA TYR A 164 19.89 1.58 2.97
C TYR A 164 19.80 2.64 4.08
N ALA A 165 20.95 2.97 4.66
CA ALA A 165 21.05 3.96 5.73
C ALA A 165 20.46 5.32 5.32
N GLY A 166 19.61 5.87 6.19
CA GLY A 166 18.97 7.17 5.99
C GLY A 166 18.03 7.25 4.79
N LYS A 167 17.62 6.11 4.20
CA LYS A 167 16.63 6.08 3.11
C LYS A 167 15.30 5.60 3.64
N GLU A 168 14.24 6.30 3.24
CA GLU A 168 12.88 5.93 3.55
C GLU A 168 12.42 4.74 2.69
N TYR A 169 11.67 3.83 3.30
CA TYR A 169 11.12 2.63 2.69
C TYR A 169 9.60 2.67 2.64
N ILE A 170 9.03 2.09 1.57
CA ILE A 170 7.62 1.69 1.53
C ILE A 170 7.57 0.19 1.83
N ILE A 171 6.70 -0.20 2.76
CA ILE A 171 6.55 -1.57 3.24
C ILE A 171 5.08 -1.96 3.20
N GLN A 172 4.78 -3.15 2.70
CA GLN A 172 3.43 -3.72 2.63
C GLN A 172 3.45 -5.22 2.90
N VAL A 173 2.36 -5.74 3.45
CA VAL A 173 2.20 -7.16 3.75
C VAL A 173 0.89 -7.65 3.15
N ALA A 174 0.88 -8.85 2.57
CA ALA A 174 -0.32 -9.58 2.16
C ALA A 174 -0.41 -10.90 2.93
N ALA A 175 -1.60 -11.46 3.04
CA ALA A 175 -1.87 -12.71 3.75
C ALA A 175 -2.52 -13.74 2.82
N LYS A 176 -2.24 -15.02 3.05
CA LYS A 176 -2.90 -16.16 2.39
C LYS A 176 -2.98 -17.31 3.39
N ASP A 177 -4.01 -18.12 3.28
CA ASP A 177 -3.97 -19.46 3.87
C ASP A 177 -2.76 -20.26 3.32
N THR A 178 -2.18 -21.13 4.14
CA THR A 178 -0.99 -21.90 3.77
C THR A 178 -1.20 -22.82 2.58
N GLU A 179 -2.40 -23.39 2.42
CA GLU A 179 -2.70 -24.45 1.47
C GLU A 179 -3.70 -24.01 0.40
N ILE A 180 -4.72 -23.24 0.78
CA ILE A 180 -5.87 -22.95 -0.07
C ILE A 180 -5.99 -21.47 -0.45
N GLY A 181 -6.87 -21.18 -1.41
CA GLY A 181 -7.22 -19.82 -1.76
C GLY A 181 -6.12 -19.00 -2.44
N THR A 182 -6.30 -17.68 -2.36
CA THR A 182 -5.46 -16.67 -3.02
C THR A 182 -4.99 -15.61 -2.03
N TRP A 183 -3.90 -14.93 -2.38
CA TRP A 183 -3.38 -13.82 -1.59
C TRP A 183 -4.42 -12.71 -1.46
N SER A 184 -4.46 -12.11 -0.27
CA SER A 184 -5.20 -10.89 -0.02
C SER A 184 -4.61 -9.72 -0.81
N GLU A 185 -5.32 -8.59 -0.80
CA GLU A 185 -4.70 -7.34 -1.28
C GLU A 185 -3.54 -6.97 -0.35
N TRP A 186 -2.63 -6.14 -0.86
CA TRP A 186 -1.59 -5.56 -0.02
C TRP A 186 -2.21 -4.69 1.07
N SER A 187 -1.63 -4.75 2.27
CA SER A 187 -1.95 -3.83 3.35
C SER A 187 -1.78 -2.38 2.93
N VAL A 188 -2.37 -1.47 3.70
CA VAL A 188 -2.00 -0.05 3.62
C VAL A 188 -0.48 0.06 3.77
N ALA A 189 0.11 0.84 2.88
CA ALA A 189 1.56 1.03 2.87
C ALA A 189 2.00 1.78 4.11
N VAL A 190 3.08 1.30 4.73
CA VAL A 190 3.75 1.97 5.84
C VAL A 190 5.12 2.47 5.42
N HIS A 191 5.52 3.57 6.04
CA HIS A 191 6.76 4.26 5.75
C HIS A 191 7.69 4.19 6.96
N ALA A 192 8.95 3.87 6.73
CA ALA A 192 9.95 3.84 7.79
C ALA A 192 11.34 4.18 7.26
N THR A 193 12.15 4.82 8.09
CA THR A 193 13.56 5.09 7.81
C THR A 193 14.40 4.35 8.87
N PRO A 194 15.45 3.61 8.47
CA PRO A 194 16.36 2.96 9.42
C PRO A 194 16.98 3.96 10.39
N TRP A 195 17.53 3.46 11.49
CA TRP A 195 18.15 4.30 12.51
C TRP A 195 19.19 5.24 11.90
N MET A 196 19.16 6.49 12.34
CA MET A 196 20.21 7.48 12.06
C MET A 196 20.84 7.89 13.38
N GLU A 197 22.17 8.03 13.37
CA GLU A 197 22.82 8.71 14.48
C GLU A 197 22.34 10.15 14.53
N GLU A 198 21.98 10.64 15.71
CA GLU A 198 21.74 12.07 15.90
C GLU A 198 23.01 12.82 15.51
N PRO A 199 22.91 13.90 14.71
CA PRO A 199 24.08 14.71 14.40
C PRO A 199 24.70 15.18 15.72
N LYS A 200 25.92 14.74 16.03
CA LYS A 200 26.68 15.31 17.14
C LYS A 200 26.79 16.81 16.88
N GLN A 201 26.15 17.61 17.72
CA GLN A 201 26.31 19.05 17.68
C GLN A 201 27.80 19.34 17.88
N VAL A 202 28.47 19.81 16.83
CA VAL A 202 29.82 20.36 16.95
C VAL A 202 29.65 21.66 17.72
N ILE A 203 29.86 21.61 19.03
CA ILE A 203 30.04 22.80 19.84
C ILE A 203 31.30 23.47 19.30
N SER A 204 31.12 24.56 18.56
CA SER A 204 32.19 25.49 18.23
C SER A 204 32.78 25.98 19.54
N THR A 205 33.96 25.48 19.90
CA THR A 205 34.76 26.02 21.01
C THR A 205 35.19 27.42 20.60
N THR A 206 34.44 28.44 21.01
CA THR A 206 34.93 29.82 20.98
C THR A 206 35.95 29.93 22.11
N GLU A 207 37.23 29.90 21.78
CA GLU A 207 38.31 30.27 22.70
C GLU A 207 38.04 31.70 23.19
N ALA A 208 37.89 31.84 24.51
CA ALA A 208 37.90 33.14 25.16
C ALA A 208 39.36 33.61 25.21
N GLU A 209 39.75 34.47 24.27
CA GLU A 209 40.95 35.29 24.44
C GLU A 209 40.69 36.32 25.56
N ASP A 210 41.49 36.20 26.60
CA ASP A 210 41.51 37.06 27.78
C ASP A 210 41.99 38.47 27.38
N ILE A 211 41.12 39.48 27.48
CA ILE A 211 41.44 40.88 27.16
C ILE A 211 41.97 41.55 28.44
N VAL A 212 43.28 41.78 28.50
CA VAL A 212 43.90 42.69 29.49
C VAL A 212 43.62 44.14 29.10
N GLU A 213 42.93 44.86 29.97
CA GLU A 213 42.57 46.27 29.83
C GLU A 213 43.73 47.20 30.29
N THR A 214 44.17 48.13 29.45
CA THR A 214 44.81 49.39 29.90
C THR A 214 44.45 50.55 28.94
N THR A 215 43.91 51.59 29.56
CA THR A 215 43.32 52.90 29.19
C THR A 215 44.07 53.78 28.15
N PRO A 216 43.39 54.77 27.47
CA PRO A 216 43.76 55.27 26.14
C PRO A 216 44.39 56.69 26.09
N SER A 217 44.87 57.10 24.90
CA SER A 217 45.12 58.51 24.56
C SER A 217 44.94 58.80 23.05
N PRO A 218 44.66 60.05 22.64
CA PRO A 218 43.66 60.39 21.62
C PRO A 218 44.20 60.58 20.19
N ALA A 219 43.32 60.36 19.20
CA ALA A 219 43.57 60.63 17.79
C ALA A 219 43.16 62.06 17.36
N PRO A 220 43.88 62.71 16.44
CA PRO A 220 43.40 63.90 15.70
C PRO A 220 42.56 63.52 14.46
N PRO A 221 41.77 64.47 13.90
CA PRO A 221 40.54 64.18 13.18
C PRO A 221 40.70 63.89 11.68
N SER A 222 39.84 63.00 11.16
CA SER A 222 39.66 62.73 9.72
C SER A 222 38.91 63.85 8.98
N PRO A 223 39.23 64.11 7.70
CA PRO A 223 38.44 65.00 6.85
C PRO A 223 37.23 64.29 6.21
N LYS A 224 36.18 65.10 5.98
CA LYS A 224 34.85 64.75 5.47
C LYS A 224 34.81 64.42 3.95
N PRO A 225 33.74 63.75 3.48
CA PRO A 225 33.68 63.09 2.18
C PRO A 225 33.41 64.05 1.01
N ARG A 226 33.88 63.68 -0.18
CA ARG A 226 33.56 64.35 -1.45
C ARG A 226 32.44 63.61 -2.20
N LEU A 227 31.51 64.42 -2.72
CA LEU A 227 30.48 64.06 -3.69
C LEU A 227 30.83 64.73 -5.03
N GLY A 228 30.48 64.10 -6.17
CA GLY A 228 30.44 64.75 -7.50
C GLY A 228 31.22 64.00 -8.57
N ILE A 229 30.62 63.18 -9.45
CA ILE A 229 29.83 63.48 -10.67
C ILE A 229 30.62 63.08 -11.94
N SER A 230 30.01 62.15 -12.69
CA SER A 230 29.89 61.99 -14.15
C SER A 230 31.04 62.34 -15.12
N ALA A 231 31.45 61.33 -15.90
CA ALA A 231 31.60 61.29 -17.35
C ALA A 231 32.12 59.87 -17.68
N GLY A 232 31.73 59.09 -18.69
CA GLY A 232 31.11 59.29 -19.99
C GLY A 232 31.65 58.15 -20.89
N GLY A 233 30.86 57.65 -21.84
CA GLY A 233 31.29 56.71 -22.90
C GLY A 233 31.14 55.23 -22.52
N CYS A 234 30.21 54.42 -23.04
CA CYS A 234 29.91 54.02 -24.42
C CYS A 234 30.93 53.02 -25.04
N SER A 235 30.55 51.74 -25.10
CA SER A 235 30.82 50.74 -26.17
C SER A 235 30.25 49.38 -25.70
N ALA A 236 29.14 48.89 -26.26
CA ALA A 236 29.07 47.99 -27.43
C ALA A 236 29.78 46.64 -27.15
N LEU A 237 29.03 45.59 -26.78
CA LEU A 237 28.47 44.54 -27.64
C LEU A 237 29.45 43.39 -27.94
N LEU A 238 28.90 42.16 -27.88
CA LEU A 238 29.20 40.91 -28.62
C LEU A 238 29.26 39.72 -27.64
N TRP A 239 28.18 38.92 -27.53
CA TRP A 239 27.87 37.68 -28.30
C TRP A 239 28.80 36.54 -27.86
N SER A 240 28.36 35.34 -27.45
CA SER A 240 27.41 34.42 -28.08
C SER A 240 27.20 33.16 -27.20
N THR A 241 25.98 32.61 -27.16
CA THR A 241 25.70 31.16 -26.99
C THR A 241 25.50 30.55 -28.40
N PRO A 242 25.13 29.27 -28.64
CA PRO A 242 25.05 28.04 -27.82
C PRO A 242 25.68 26.82 -28.57
N LEU A 243 25.53 25.57 -28.09
CA LEU A 243 25.23 24.43 -28.97
C LEU A 243 24.78 23.18 -28.21
N LEU A 244 23.55 22.75 -28.54
CA LEU A 244 22.95 21.45 -28.31
C LEU A 244 23.58 20.41 -29.27
N LEU A 245 23.62 19.14 -28.85
CA LEU A 245 23.58 18.01 -29.79
C LEU A 245 22.91 16.80 -29.12
N ALA A 246 21.72 16.49 -29.65
CA ALA A 246 21.01 15.23 -29.46
C ALA A 246 21.51 14.22 -30.51
N SER A 247 21.55 12.93 -30.15
CA SER A 247 21.67 11.84 -31.11
C SER A 247 20.78 10.68 -30.69
N VAL A 248 19.79 10.40 -31.54
CA VAL A 248 18.92 9.23 -31.58
C VAL A 248 19.55 8.24 -32.57
N LEU A 249 19.55 6.93 -32.28
CA LEU A 249 19.00 5.86 -33.16
C LEU A 249 19.57 4.44 -32.87
N LEU A 250 18.64 3.48 -32.90
CA LEU A 250 18.71 2.05 -33.31
C LEU A 250 19.48 1.09 -32.35
N SER A 251 19.01 -0.12 -32.03
CA SER A 251 18.40 -1.12 -32.92
C SER A 251 17.63 -2.20 -32.16
N LEU A 252 16.66 -2.80 -32.86
CA LEU A 252 16.02 -4.10 -32.58
C LEU A 252 17.06 -5.22 -32.37
N ILE A 253 16.71 -6.26 -31.59
CA ILE A 253 16.86 -7.71 -31.90
C ILE A 253 16.37 -8.56 -30.69
N TRP A 254 15.46 -9.49 -31.01
CA TRP A 254 14.94 -10.68 -30.29
C TRP A 254 13.87 -10.49 -29.21
#